data_AF-A0A9Q1JJ69-F1
#
_entry.id   AF-A0A9Q1JJ69-F1
#
_cell.length_a   1.000
_cell.length_b   1.000
_cell.length_c   1.000
_cell.angle_alpha   90.00
_cell.angle_beta   90.00
_cell.angle_gamma   90.00
#
_symmetry.space_group_name_H-M   'P 1'
#
loop_
_entity.id
_entity.type
_entity.pdbx_description
1 polymer ?
#
loop_
_entity_poly.entity_id
_entity_poly.type
_entity_poly.pdbx_seq_one_letter_code
_entity_poly.pdbx_strand_id
1 'polypeptide(L)'
;MDKILSWNIRGMNAPNKQEDIKVFLQQENVRIVGFLETTVKESNIQHMMSKEHNATSIERGRIILSWNPRKYHFNLILKSDQLIHGQRIPLWKTIESIALNMDEPWCVLGDFNTMLRSRERIGGVEVTERETKDYASCINHSGLIEFQYEGAFFTWINKLAWSRIDRAFHNDFWFNCNDYTHVMYKSQGLSDHTPIILSFPQCPKPISSFQFCEMWTKDRSFKDIGSYLKDLQHVLTVLKPPLRRLNRNRFADIYQQQSAARTELLHIQDQLHHDPSNHDLIQKEASCREKYVSINHSTMLLIKQQCKAEWISYGDECSRVFIAKMKQRKAWTCIYQIRDQNDQRVEGFEEASKVMTSFYKKLLREKQSSRTRFEGYNKEDYRVTEGYKWLIEDNVNPKCANLVWTRTSIPRYTFTMWLFMQNRLPVLQRLGRFTALLSTDCLMCKQCPETHEHLFFECPYAKEIWSMFYHEWGLQLQLEGRDALIKSIYQMKKSRKIRSLLQALVSAVIYQIWFARNRQCFHNTTFPPQEVVKEIREQVTHRILQLHQHKGKYRACIDLLLQR
;
A
#
# COMPACT_ATOMS: atom_id res chain seq x y z
N MET A 1 0.92 -20.93 -17.83
CA MET A 1 -0.29 -20.13 -17.55
C MET A 1 -0.52 -19.19 -18.70
N ASP A 2 -1.78 -18.98 -19.05
CA ASP A 2 -2.14 -18.13 -20.17
C ASP A 2 -1.97 -16.66 -19.79
N LYS A 3 -1.58 -15.81 -20.76
CA LYS A 3 -1.43 -14.37 -20.55
C LYS A 3 -2.43 -13.59 -21.41
N ILE A 4 -2.88 -12.46 -20.89
CA ILE A 4 -3.73 -11.49 -21.60
C ILE A 4 -2.87 -10.27 -21.95
N LEU A 5 -2.90 -9.83 -23.20
CA LEU A 5 -2.24 -8.62 -23.67
C LEU A 5 -3.27 -7.54 -24.01
N SER A 6 -3.00 -6.31 -23.61
CA SER A 6 -3.60 -5.11 -24.20
C SER A 6 -2.51 -4.20 -24.73
N TRP A 7 -2.60 -3.78 -26.00
CA TRP A 7 -1.61 -2.91 -26.61
C TRP A 7 -2.23 -1.98 -27.64
N ASN A 8 -2.14 -0.67 -27.41
CA ASN A 8 -2.37 0.30 -28.47
C ASN A 8 -1.18 0.22 -29.45
N ILE A 9 -1.45 -0.31 -30.64
CA ILE A 9 -0.39 -0.62 -31.60
C ILE A 9 -0.16 0.52 -32.58
N ARG A 10 -1.06 1.51 -32.65
CA ARG A 10 -1.02 2.65 -33.57
C ARG A 10 -0.67 2.22 -35.01
N GLY A 11 -1.60 1.49 -35.62
CA GLY A 11 -1.52 0.95 -36.97
C GLY A 11 -0.76 -0.37 -37.05
N MET A 12 -1.36 -1.34 -37.74
CA MET A 12 -0.87 -2.73 -37.86
C MET A 12 -0.84 -3.23 -39.31
N ASN A 13 -1.03 -2.37 -40.31
CA ASN A 13 -1.04 -2.78 -41.72
C ASN A 13 0.36 -3.12 -42.28
N ALA A 14 1.45 -2.67 -41.65
CA ALA A 14 2.80 -2.88 -42.15
C ALA A 14 3.29 -4.34 -41.92
N PRO A 15 3.73 -5.09 -42.94
CA PRO A 15 4.08 -6.51 -42.80
C PRO A 15 5.19 -6.81 -41.80
N ASN A 16 6.25 -5.98 -41.77
CA ASN A 16 7.33 -6.09 -40.79
C ASN A 16 6.83 -5.92 -39.35
N LYS A 17 5.92 -4.95 -39.13
CA LYS A 17 5.31 -4.73 -37.82
C LYS A 17 4.43 -5.91 -37.39
N GLN A 18 3.71 -6.53 -38.33
CA GLN A 18 2.93 -7.74 -38.05
C GLN A 18 3.84 -8.90 -37.63
N GLU A 19 5.00 -9.07 -38.28
CA GLU A 19 5.93 -10.14 -37.93
C GLU A 19 6.55 -9.92 -36.53
N ASP A 20 6.99 -8.70 -36.22
CA ASP A 20 7.48 -8.36 -34.88
C ASP A 20 6.41 -8.60 -33.80
N ILE A 21 5.15 -8.27 -34.08
CA ILE A 21 4.03 -8.55 -33.18
C ILE A 21 3.86 -10.06 -32.99
N LYS A 22 3.94 -10.88 -34.04
CA LYS A 22 3.83 -12.34 -33.92
C LYS A 22 4.96 -12.91 -33.06
N VAL A 23 6.20 -12.47 -33.29
CA VAL A 23 7.37 -12.88 -32.50
C VAL A 23 7.16 -12.50 -31.04
N PHE A 24 6.72 -11.27 -30.77
CA PHE A 24 6.41 -10.81 -29.41
C PHE A 24 5.34 -11.66 -28.72
N LEU A 25 4.23 -11.95 -29.42
CA LEU A 25 3.14 -12.79 -28.88
C LEU A 25 3.61 -14.21 -28.55
N GLN A 26 4.47 -14.79 -29.40
CA GLN A 26 5.05 -16.12 -29.18
C GLN A 26 6.01 -16.12 -27.98
N GLN A 27 6.93 -15.15 -27.92
CA GLN A 27 7.89 -15.02 -26.82
C GLN A 27 7.20 -14.83 -25.47
N GLU A 28 6.13 -14.04 -25.43
CA GLU A 28 5.38 -13.78 -24.22
C GLU A 28 4.36 -14.89 -23.90
N ASN A 29 4.12 -15.85 -24.82
CA ASN A 29 3.09 -16.90 -24.71
C ASN A 29 1.70 -16.31 -24.39
N VAL A 30 1.31 -15.28 -25.14
CA VAL A 30 0.01 -14.62 -25.00
C VAL A 30 -1.08 -15.44 -25.68
N ARG A 31 -2.25 -15.55 -25.03
CA ARG A 31 -3.38 -16.38 -25.52
C ARG A 31 -4.68 -15.60 -25.70
N ILE A 32 -4.77 -14.40 -25.14
CA ILE A 32 -5.83 -13.42 -25.38
C ILE A 32 -5.16 -12.07 -25.67
N VAL A 33 -5.59 -11.39 -26.72
CA VAL A 33 -5.01 -10.14 -27.17
C VAL A 33 -6.08 -9.12 -27.49
N GLY A 34 -6.00 -7.94 -26.88
CA GLY A 34 -6.71 -6.73 -27.30
C GLY A 34 -5.73 -5.75 -27.95
N PHE A 35 -5.78 -5.61 -29.28
CA PHE A 35 -5.06 -4.56 -29.99
C PHE A 35 -5.95 -3.34 -30.17
N LEU A 36 -5.41 -2.15 -29.89
CA LEU A 36 -6.10 -0.86 -30.04
C LEU A 36 -5.45 -0.03 -31.15
N GLU A 37 -6.25 0.82 -31.79
CA GLU A 37 -5.89 1.65 -32.94
C GLU A 37 -5.18 0.87 -34.07
N THR A 38 -5.69 -0.32 -34.42
CA THR A 38 -5.00 -1.20 -35.39
C THR A 38 -5.03 -0.68 -36.84
N THR A 39 -6.06 0.10 -37.18
CA THR A 39 -6.33 0.61 -38.54
C THR A 39 -6.47 -0.47 -39.63
N VAL A 40 -6.66 -1.73 -39.25
CA VAL A 40 -6.81 -2.86 -40.17
C VAL A 40 -8.27 -2.99 -40.59
N LYS A 41 -8.54 -3.24 -41.89
CA LYS A 41 -9.90 -3.50 -42.35
C LYS A 41 -10.39 -4.87 -41.88
N GLU A 42 -11.66 -4.99 -41.54
CA GLU A 42 -12.27 -6.22 -41.02
C GLU A 42 -12.03 -7.44 -41.95
N SER A 43 -12.12 -7.22 -43.27
CA SER A 43 -11.82 -8.23 -44.29
C SER A 43 -10.42 -8.85 -44.18
N ASN A 44 -9.45 -8.13 -43.60
CA ASN A 44 -8.05 -8.53 -43.54
C ASN A 44 -7.67 -9.13 -42.19
N ILE A 45 -8.57 -9.15 -41.20
CA ILE A 45 -8.27 -9.61 -39.85
C ILE A 45 -7.93 -11.10 -39.84
N GLN A 46 -8.74 -11.93 -40.49
CA GLN A 46 -8.49 -13.38 -40.51
C GLN A 46 -7.17 -13.75 -41.20
N HIS A 47 -6.73 -12.96 -42.19
CA HIS A 47 -5.43 -13.17 -42.83
C HIS A 47 -4.26 -12.80 -41.91
N MET A 48 -4.44 -11.80 -41.06
CA MET A 48 -3.40 -11.24 -40.22
C MET A 48 -3.22 -12.01 -38.90
N MET A 49 -4.31 -12.51 -38.34
CA MET A 49 -4.28 -13.31 -37.11
C MET A 49 -3.79 -14.73 -37.40
N SER A 50 -3.10 -15.36 -36.43
CA SER A 50 -2.63 -16.73 -36.64
C SER A 50 -3.81 -17.70 -36.77
N LYS A 51 -3.65 -18.78 -37.55
CA LYS A 51 -4.67 -19.84 -37.71
C LYS A 51 -5.12 -20.48 -36.39
N GLU A 52 -4.38 -20.26 -35.31
CA GLU A 52 -4.69 -20.77 -33.97
C GLU A 52 -5.57 -19.84 -33.13
N HIS A 53 -5.94 -18.66 -33.65
CA HIS A 53 -6.75 -17.69 -32.93
C HIS A 53 -8.02 -17.30 -33.70
N ASN A 54 -9.12 -17.14 -32.97
CA ASN A 54 -10.31 -16.44 -33.46
C ASN A 54 -10.17 -14.95 -33.16
N ALA A 55 -10.75 -14.08 -33.98
CA ALA A 55 -10.73 -12.64 -33.76
C ALA A 55 -12.01 -11.94 -34.19
N THR A 56 -12.31 -10.82 -33.53
CA THR A 56 -13.44 -9.92 -33.82
C THR A 56 -12.98 -8.45 -33.78
N SER A 57 -13.69 -7.55 -34.47
CA SER A 57 -13.38 -6.11 -34.48
C SER A 57 -14.60 -5.19 -34.41
N ILE A 58 -14.35 -3.91 -34.13
CA ILE A 58 -15.32 -2.79 -34.22
C ILE A 58 -15.26 -2.15 -35.62
N GLU A 59 -16.32 -1.46 -36.06
CA GLU A 59 -16.37 -0.80 -37.39
C GLU A 59 -15.14 0.09 -37.62
N ARG A 60 -14.55 -0.04 -38.82
CA ARG A 60 -13.22 0.48 -39.23
C ARG A 60 -11.99 -0.25 -38.65
N GLY A 61 -12.19 -1.33 -37.89
CA GLY A 61 -11.16 -2.22 -37.34
C GLY A 61 -10.13 -1.54 -36.43
N ARG A 62 -10.58 -0.57 -35.63
CA ARG A 62 -9.71 0.11 -34.66
C ARG A 62 -9.32 -0.78 -33.49
N ILE A 63 -10.24 -1.62 -33.00
CA ILE A 63 -9.96 -2.56 -31.92
C ILE A 63 -10.11 -3.97 -32.47
N ILE A 64 -9.10 -4.80 -32.22
CA ILE A 64 -9.12 -6.23 -32.53
C ILE A 64 -8.99 -7.00 -31.21
N LEU A 65 -9.97 -7.84 -30.93
CA LEU A 65 -9.87 -8.83 -29.86
C LEU A 65 -9.64 -10.20 -30.49
N SER A 66 -8.62 -10.90 -30.01
CA SER A 66 -8.21 -12.22 -30.46
C SER A 66 -8.00 -13.16 -29.30
N TRP A 67 -8.38 -14.43 -29.45
CA TRP A 67 -8.22 -15.45 -28.41
C TRP A 67 -7.99 -16.83 -29.00
N ASN A 68 -7.34 -17.70 -28.24
CA ASN A 68 -7.19 -19.11 -28.59
C ASN A 68 -8.52 -19.87 -28.32
N PRO A 69 -9.24 -20.34 -29.35
CA PRO A 69 -10.56 -20.95 -29.18
C PRO A 69 -10.52 -22.34 -28.56
N ARG A 70 -9.35 -22.99 -28.51
CA ARG A 70 -9.19 -24.29 -27.81
C ARG A 70 -9.12 -24.12 -26.29
N LYS A 71 -8.85 -22.90 -25.81
CA LYS A 71 -8.69 -22.58 -24.38
C LYS A 71 -9.83 -21.72 -23.84
N TYR A 72 -10.39 -20.85 -24.69
CA TYR A 72 -11.37 -19.86 -24.27
C TYR A 72 -12.63 -19.94 -25.11
N HIS A 73 -13.77 -19.98 -24.41
CA HIS A 73 -15.05 -19.62 -24.97
C HIS A 73 -15.26 -18.12 -24.79
N PHE A 74 -15.48 -17.40 -25.89
CA PHE A 74 -15.70 -15.96 -25.87
C PHE A 74 -17.16 -15.67 -26.22
N ASN A 75 -17.86 -14.97 -25.32
CA ASN A 75 -19.21 -14.47 -25.54
C ASN A 75 -19.18 -12.94 -25.55
N LEU A 76 -19.58 -12.33 -26.66
CA LEU A 76 -19.62 -10.87 -26.80
C LEU A 76 -20.91 -10.33 -26.16
N ILE A 77 -20.78 -9.68 -25.00
CA ILE A 77 -21.94 -9.12 -24.27
C ILE A 77 -22.34 -7.75 -24.82
N LEU A 78 -21.38 -6.85 -24.98
CA LEU A 78 -21.59 -5.48 -25.43
C LEU A 78 -20.47 -5.05 -26.38
N LYS A 79 -20.85 -4.30 -27.40
CA LYS A 79 -19.95 -3.66 -28.37
C LYS A 79 -20.49 -2.26 -28.67
N SER A 80 -19.63 -1.25 -28.64
CA SER A 80 -20.01 0.14 -28.94
C SER A 80 -18.96 0.84 -29.80
N ASP A 81 -19.39 1.68 -30.72
CA ASP A 81 -18.51 2.57 -31.49
C ASP A 81 -18.19 3.80 -30.65
N GLN A 82 -16.95 3.95 -30.18
CA GLN A 82 -16.57 5.17 -29.45
C GLN A 82 -15.65 6.04 -30.32
N LEU A 83 -16.17 7.21 -30.73
CA LEU A 83 -15.47 8.17 -31.60
C LEU A 83 -15.69 9.65 -31.17
N ILE A 84 -14.55 10.32 -30.88
CA ILE A 84 -14.04 11.68 -31.21
C ILE A 84 -14.73 12.99 -30.72
N HIS A 85 -13.86 13.84 -30.14
CA HIS A 85 -13.92 15.30 -29.86
C HIS A 85 -15.09 15.81 -29.00
N GLY A 86 -14.80 16.08 -27.73
CA GLY A 86 -15.63 16.96 -26.90
C GLY A 86 -15.71 16.53 -25.44
N GLN A 87 -16.26 15.34 -25.16
CA GLN A 87 -16.41 14.84 -23.79
C GLN A 87 -16.39 13.30 -23.75
N ARG A 88 -15.58 12.71 -22.86
CA ARG A 88 -15.42 11.26 -22.69
C ARG A 88 -16.47 10.61 -21.78
N ILE A 89 -17.46 11.41 -21.38
CA ILE A 89 -18.58 11.04 -20.50
C ILE A 89 -19.31 9.76 -20.97
N PRO A 90 -19.52 9.49 -22.27
CA PRO A 90 -20.20 8.25 -22.69
C PRO A 90 -19.48 6.96 -22.30
N LEU A 91 -18.13 6.93 -22.39
CA LEU A 91 -17.35 5.76 -21.94
C LEU A 91 -17.48 5.57 -20.43
N TRP A 92 -17.33 6.66 -19.68
CA TRP A 92 -17.44 6.63 -18.22
C TRP A 92 -18.80 6.10 -17.75
N LYS A 93 -19.89 6.61 -18.35
CA LYS A 93 -21.25 6.11 -18.08
C LYS A 93 -21.43 4.65 -18.45
N THR A 94 -20.78 4.17 -19.51
CA THR A 94 -20.83 2.76 -19.91
C THR A 94 -20.14 1.87 -18.88
N ILE A 95 -18.95 2.27 -18.42
CA ILE A 95 -18.21 1.55 -17.36
C ILE A 95 -19.02 1.52 -16.07
N GLU A 96 -19.59 2.67 -15.66
CA GLU A 96 -20.46 2.76 -14.48
C GLU A 96 -21.70 1.86 -14.62
N SER A 97 -22.34 1.84 -15.80
CA SER A 97 -23.50 0.98 -16.08
C SER A 97 -23.15 -0.51 -16.02
N ILE A 98 -22.00 -0.91 -16.58
CA ILE A 98 -21.51 -2.29 -16.44
C ILE A 98 -21.29 -2.61 -14.96
N ALA A 99 -20.62 -1.74 -14.21
CA ALA A 99 -20.33 -1.96 -12.79
C ALA A 99 -21.61 -2.10 -11.94
N LEU A 100 -22.66 -1.33 -12.23
CA LEU A 100 -23.95 -1.41 -11.54
C LEU A 100 -24.66 -2.76 -11.73
N ASN A 101 -24.45 -3.41 -12.86
CA ASN A 101 -25.11 -4.67 -13.22
C ASN A 101 -24.18 -5.90 -13.14
N MET A 102 -22.97 -5.74 -12.58
CA MET A 102 -21.96 -6.79 -12.57
C MET A 102 -21.72 -7.34 -11.17
N ASP A 103 -22.08 -8.60 -10.96
CA ASP A 103 -21.87 -9.39 -9.76
C ASP A 103 -20.76 -10.46 -9.91
N GLU A 104 -20.08 -10.47 -11.07
CA GLU A 104 -18.99 -11.39 -11.37
C GLU A 104 -17.59 -10.71 -11.38
N PRO A 105 -16.50 -11.48 -11.25
CA PRO A 105 -15.13 -11.04 -11.50
C PRO A 105 -14.95 -10.42 -12.89
N TRP A 106 -14.53 -9.15 -12.97
CA TRP A 106 -14.17 -8.53 -14.25
C TRP A 106 -12.99 -7.56 -14.12
N CYS A 107 -12.38 -7.28 -15.26
CA CYS A 107 -11.33 -6.29 -15.41
C CYS A 107 -11.57 -5.43 -16.65
N VAL A 108 -11.04 -4.22 -16.63
CA VAL A 108 -10.98 -3.31 -17.78
C VAL A 108 -9.53 -2.93 -18.01
N LEU A 109 -9.07 -3.09 -19.25
CA LEU A 109 -7.69 -2.80 -19.64
C LEU A 109 -7.65 -2.12 -21.01
N GLY A 110 -6.75 -1.15 -21.17
CA GLY A 110 -6.58 -0.44 -22.43
C GLY A 110 -6.09 0.99 -22.30
N ASP A 111 -6.12 1.68 -23.42
CA ASP A 111 -5.83 3.11 -23.56
C ASP A 111 -7.07 3.94 -23.23
N PHE A 112 -7.05 4.60 -22.07
CA PHE A 112 -8.12 5.50 -21.63
C PHE A 112 -7.94 6.94 -22.13
N ASN A 113 -6.76 7.22 -22.72
CA ASN A 113 -6.30 8.54 -23.16
C ASN A 113 -6.27 9.62 -22.05
N THR A 114 -6.51 9.29 -20.78
CA THR A 114 -6.60 10.23 -19.65
C THR A 114 -5.81 9.74 -18.45
N MET A 115 -5.41 10.67 -17.60
CA MET A 115 -4.63 10.45 -16.39
C MET A 115 -5.52 10.56 -15.17
N LEU A 116 -5.15 9.88 -14.09
CA LEU A 116 -5.82 10.01 -12.79
C LEU A 116 -5.29 11.22 -12.01
N ARG A 117 -4.04 11.66 -12.28
CA ARG A 117 -3.39 12.74 -11.54
C ARG A 117 -2.49 13.57 -12.45
N SER A 118 -2.33 14.85 -12.14
CA SER A 118 -1.48 15.78 -12.92
C SER A 118 -0.02 15.33 -13.01
N ARG A 119 0.54 14.77 -11.93
CA ARG A 119 1.92 14.23 -11.87
C ARG A 119 2.20 13.04 -12.80
N GLU A 120 1.19 12.52 -13.48
CA GLU A 120 1.31 11.41 -14.41
C GLU A 120 1.64 11.86 -15.84
N ARG A 121 2.01 13.13 -15.99
CA ARG A 121 2.58 13.73 -17.18
C ARG A 121 3.91 14.41 -16.88
N ILE A 122 4.86 14.26 -17.80
CA ILE A 122 6.08 15.08 -17.85
C ILE A 122 6.15 15.69 -19.25
N GLY A 123 6.39 17.00 -19.32
CA GLY A 123 6.42 17.76 -20.58
C GLY A 123 5.04 18.05 -21.17
N GLY A 124 4.99 18.87 -22.21
CA GLY A 124 3.75 19.32 -22.83
C GLY A 124 2.94 20.31 -21.97
N VAL A 125 1.64 20.40 -22.26
CA VAL A 125 0.69 21.28 -21.55
C VAL A 125 0.39 20.71 -20.16
N GLU A 126 0.38 21.61 -19.17
CA GLU A 126 0.05 21.29 -17.78
C GLU A 126 -1.37 20.69 -17.69
N VAL A 127 -1.48 19.62 -16.92
CA VAL A 127 -2.74 18.90 -16.73
C VAL A 127 -3.56 19.58 -15.66
N THR A 128 -4.77 19.99 -16.00
CA THR A 128 -5.71 20.60 -15.07
C THR A 128 -6.51 19.53 -14.31
N GLU A 129 -6.92 19.84 -13.08
CA GLU A 129 -7.76 18.90 -12.29
C GLU A 129 -9.05 18.53 -13.02
N ARG A 130 -9.62 19.46 -13.80
CA ARG A 130 -10.85 19.26 -14.58
C ARG A 130 -10.71 18.10 -15.57
N GLU A 131 -9.54 17.90 -16.17
CA GLU A 131 -9.29 16.82 -17.14
C GLU A 131 -9.24 15.42 -16.48
N THR A 132 -8.89 15.38 -15.18
CA THR A 132 -8.70 14.12 -14.44
C THR A 132 -9.92 13.73 -13.59
N LYS A 133 -10.75 14.72 -13.22
CA LYS A 133 -11.83 14.54 -12.22
C LYS A 133 -12.90 13.55 -12.66
N ASP A 134 -13.38 13.63 -13.89
CA ASP A 134 -14.47 12.78 -14.38
C ASP A 134 -14.03 11.32 -14.43
N TYR A 135 -12.79 11.08 -14.86
CA TYR A 135 -12.20 9.75 -14.92
C TYR A 135 -11.97 9.17 -13.53
N ALA A 136 -11.38 9.94 -12.61
CA ALA A 136 -11.18 9.51 -11.23
C ALA A 136 -12.53 9.21 -10.54
N SER A 137 -13.57 10.00 -10.84
CA SER A 137 -14.92 9.77 -10.32
C SER A 137 -15.52 8.49 -10.89
N CYS A 138 -15.42 8.26 -12.20
CA CYS A 138 -15.89 7.04 -12.86
C CYS A 138 -15.26 5.77 -12.25
N ILE A 139 -13.93 5.74 -12.12
CA ILE A 139 -13.22 4.59 -11.53
C ILE A 139 -13.69 4.35 -10.09
N ASN A 140 -13.86 5.42 -9.31
CA ASN A 140 -14.33 5.33 -7.94
C ASN A 140 -15.79 4.83 -7.84
N HIS A 141 -16.72 5.39 -8.61
CA HIS A 141 -18.13 4.98 -8.63
C HIS A 141 -18.31 3.55 -9.12
N SER A 142 -17.45 3.11 -10.06
CA SER A 142 -17.46 1.76 -10.59
C SER A 142 -16.84 0.72 -9.65
N GLY A 143 -16.33 1.15 -8.48
CA GLY A 143 -15.64 0.27 -7.53
C GLY A 143 -14.37 -0.37 -8.11
N LEU A 144 -13.78 0.24 -9.14
CA LEU A 144 -12.63 -0.28 -9.85
C LEU A 144 -11.33 0.07 -9.12
N ILE A 145 -10.42 -0.89 -9.09
CA ILE A 145 -9.13 -0.79 -8.42
C ILE A 145 -8.05 -1.12 -9.44
N GLU A 146 -7.03 -0.26 -9.52
CA GLU A 146 -5.89 -0.50 -10.41
C GLU A 146 -5.10 -1.71 -9.93
N PHE A 147 -4.74 -2.61 -10.84
CA PHE A 147 -3.84 -3.70 -10.52
C PHE A 147 -2.50 -3.19 -10.02
N GLN A 148 -1.87 -3.95 -9.12
CA GLN A 148 -0.44 -3.76 -8.89
C GLN A 148 0.32 -4.20 -10.12
N TYR A 149 1.29 -3.39 -10.52
CA TYR A 149 2.06 -3.62 -11.74
C TYR A 149 3.56 -3.42 -11.55
N GLU A 150 4.30 -3.95 -12.50
CA GLU A 150 5.75 -3.76 -12.66
C GLU A 150 6.06 -3.22 -14.05
N GLY A 151 7.25 -2.63 -14.22
CA GLY A 151 7.72 -2.11 -15.50
C GLY A 151 7.46 -0.61 -15.68
N ALA A 152 7.15 -0.19 -16.91
CA ALA A 152 7.10 1.24 -17.26
C ALA A 152 5.98 1.99 -16.50
N PHE A 153 6.35 3.15 -15.93
CA PHE A 153 5.37 4.06 -15.30
C PHE A 153 4.60 4.87 -16.35
N PHE A 154 5.30 5.53 -17.26
CA PHE A 154 4.71 6.20 -18.41
C PHE A 154 4.44 5.16 -19.49
N THR A 155 3.24 5.21 -20.06
CA THR A 155 2.78 4.20 -21.01
C THR A 155 2.65 4.75 -22.41
N TRP A 156 2.66 6.07 -22.56
CA TRP A 156 2.64 6.76 -23.83
C TRP A 156 3.73 7.83 -23.88
N ILE A 157 4.39 7.93 -25.03
CA ILE A 157 5.47 8.88 -25.25
C ILE A 157 5.32 9.52 -26.62
N ASN A 158 5.43 10.84 -26.68
CA ASN A 158 5.67 11.55 -27.93
C ASN A 158 6.96 12.37 -27.85
N LYS A 159 7.22 13.21 -28.87
CA LYS A 159 8.42 14.04 -28.94
C LYS A 159 8.55 15.08 -27.81
N LEU A 160 7.46 15.43 -27.13
CA LEU A 160 7.36 16.56 -26.20
C LEU A 160 6.90 16.18 -24.79
N ALA A 161 6.28 15.01 -24.62
CA ALA A 161 5.60 14.64 -23.40
C ALA A 161 5.55 13.12 -23.22
N TRP A 162 5.54 12.74 -21.94
CA TRP A 162 5.36 11.37 -21.46
C TRP A 162 4.09 11.35 -20.62
N SER A 163 3.22 10.36 -20.80
CA SER A 163 1.96 10.27 -20.04
C SER A 163 1.61 8.83 -19.67
N ARG A 164 0.90 8.66 -18.55
CA ARG A 164 0.35 7.36 -18.13
C ARG A 164 -1.15 7.30 -18.42
N ILE A 165 -1.49 6.71 -19.57
CA ILE A 165 -2.87 6.67 -20.10
C ILE A 165 -3.38 5.24 -20.37
N ASP A 166 -2.49 4.26 -20.41
CA ASP A 166 -2.83 2.85 -20.57
C ASP A 166 -2.91 2.18 -19.19
N ARG A 167 -4.05 1.58 -18.85
CA ARG A 167 -4.29 1.04 -17.49
C ARG A 167 -4.97 -0.30 -17.50
N ALA A 168 -4.84 -1.01 -16.39
CA ALA A 168 -5.59 -2.22 -16.09
C ALA A 168 -6.21 -2.09 -14.69
N PHE A 169 -7.53 -2.23 -14.62
CA PHE A 169 -8.32 -2.18 -13.39
C PHE A 169 -9.15 -3.45 -13.24
N HIS A 170 -9.54 -3.75 -12.01
CA HIS A 170 -10.43 -4.86 -11.69
C HIS A 170 -11.44 -4.45 -10.63
N ASN A 171 -12.53 -5.21 -10.53
CA ASN A 171 -13.46 -5.05 -9.41
C ASN A 171 -13.05 -5.87 -8.18
N ASP A 172 -13.81 -5.75 -7.10
CA ASP A 172 -13.56 -6.44 -5.84
C ASP A 172 -13.78 -7.97 -5.90
N PHE A 173 -14.59 -8.45 -6.86
CA PHE A 173 -14.80 -9.89 -7.10
C PHE A 173 -13.60 -10.59 -7.74
N TRP A 174 -12.73 -9.86 -8.47
CA TRP A 174 -11.61 -10.42 -9.22
C TRP A 174 -10.76 -11.45 -8.45
N PHE A 175 -10.40 -11.10 -7.22
CA PHE A 175 -9.55 -11.93 -6.37
C PHE A 175 -10.28 -13.12 -5.72
N ASN A 176 -11.56 -13.35 -6.01
CA ASN A 176 -12.22 -14.61 -5.66
C ASN A 176 -11.79 -15.75 -6.60
N CYS A 177 -11.46 -15.42 -7.84
CA CYS A 177 -11.05 -16.41 -8.84
C CYS A 177 -9.54 -16.44 -9.07
N ASN A 178 -8.84 -15.34 -8.78
CA ASN A 178 -7.40 -15.23 -8.99
C ASN A 178 -6.69 -14.81 -7.69
N ASP A 179 -5.94 -15.73 -7.09
CA ASP A 179 -5.20 -15.46 -5.83
C ASP A 179 -4.13 -14.36 -5.98
N TYR A 180 -3.55 -14.26 -7.18
CA TYR A 180 -2.59 -13.23 -7.56
C TYR A 180 -2.64 -13.00 -9.08
N THR A 181 -2.53 -11.75 -9.49
CA THR A 181 -2.41 -11.35 -10.89
C THR A 181 -1.15 -10.52 -11.02
N HIS A 182 -0.24 -10.97 -11.89
CA HIS A 182 0.98 -10.25 -12.22
C HIS A 182 0.69 -9.35 -13.42
N VAL A 183 0.86 -8.04 -13.26
CA VAL A 183 0.67 -7.08 -14.36
C VAL A 183 2.00 -6.45 -14.73
N MET A 184 2.35 -6.51 -16.01
CA MET A 184 3.60 -5.99 -16.52
C MET A 184 3.38 -4.99 -17.66
N TYR A 185 3.94 -3.80 -17.48
CA TYR A 185 4.11 -2.81 -18.53
C TYR A 185 5.48 -3.02 -19.18
N LYS A 186 5.49 -3.51 -20.40
CA LYS A 186 6.72 -3.83 -21.14
C LYS A 186 7.36 -2.57 -21.74
N SER A 187 8.36 -2.73 -22.61
CA SER A 187 8.83 -1.63 -23.44
C SER A 187 7.90 -1.43 -24.64
N GLN A 188 7.75 -0.18 -25.10
CA GLN A 188 6.80 0.20 -26.16
C GLN A 188 7.03 -0.46 -27.53
N GLY A 189 8.23 -1.00 -27.80
CA GLY A 189 8.55 -1.64 -29.08
C GLY A 189 8.33 -0.70 -30.28
N LEU A 190 7.56 -1.17 -31.26
CA LEU A 190 7.20 -0.43 -32.49
C LEU A 190 6.03 0.55 -32.33
N SER A 191 5.52 0.73 -31.11
CA SER A 191 4.45 1.68 -30.80
C SER A 191 5.00 2.83 -29.96
N ASP A 192 4.26 3.93 -29.93
CA ASP A 192 4.42 5.00 -28.95
C ASP A 192 3.70 4.69 -27.63
N HIS A 193 2.96 3.56 -27.58
CA HIS A 193 2.34 3.01 -26.39
C HIS A 193 3.02 1.74 -25.88
N THR A 194 2.95 1.54 -24.57
CA THR A 194 3.49 0.39 -23.85
C THR A 194 2.49 -0.77 -23.78
N PRO A 195 2.88 -2.00 -24.13
CA PRO A 195 2.03 -3.17 -23.96
C PRO A 195 1.83 -3.52 -22.48
N ILE A 196 0.59 -3.85 -22.12
CA ILE A 196 0.18 -4.34 -20.80
C ILE A 196 -0.05 -5.85 -20.86
N ILE A 197 0.66 -6.61 -20.03
CA ILE A 197 0.51 -8.06 -19.94
C ILE A 197 0.00 -8.45 -18.56
N LEU A 198 -1.11 -9.19 -18.51
CA LEU A 198 -1.62 -9.84 -17.31
C LEU A 198 -1.25 -11.32 -17.34
N SER A 199 -0.65 -11.81 -16.24
CA SER A 199 -0.31 -13.21 -16.02
C SER A 199 -0.93 -13.70 -14.70
N PHE A 200 -1.22 -15.00 -14.64
CA PHE A 200 -1.93 -15.62 -13.52
C PHE A 200 -1.08 -16.70 -12.85
N PRO A 201 0.04 -16.34 -12.17
CA PRO A 201 0.87 -17.34 -11.51
C PRO A 201 0.17 -17.92 -10.29
N GLN A 202 0.45 -19.18 -10.01
CA GLN A 202 -0.06 -19.83 -8.81
C GLN A 202 0.64 -19.22 -7.60
N CYS A 203 -0.14 -18.57 -6.73
CA CYS A 203 0.38 -17.96 -5.51
C CYS A 203 0.58 -19.04 -4.43
N PRO A 204 1.76 -19.14 -3.80
CA PRO A 204 1.95 -20.08 -2.70
C PRO A 204 1.04 -19.71 -1.53
N LYS A 205 0.44 -20.72 -0.91
CA LYS A 205 -0.39 -20.50 0.28
C LYS A 205 0.49 -19.97 1.42
N PRO A 206 0.13 -18.85 2.05
CA PRO A 206 0.91 -18.32 3.16
C PRO A 206 0.94 -19.32 4.31
N ILE A 207 2.11 -19.51 4.90
CA ILE A 207 2.26 -20.32 6.12
C ILE A 207 1.52 -19.62 7.25
N SER A 208 0.65 -20.34 7.95
CA SER A 208 -0.11 -19.81 9.09
C SER A 208 0.86 -19.36 10.19
N SER A 209 0.99 -18.04 10.37
CA SER A 209 1.72 -17.43 11.48
C SER A 209 0.73 -16.92 12.51
N PHE A 210 1.16 -16.89 13.77
CA PHE A 210 0.32 -16.29 14.81
C PHE A 210 0.28 -14.78 14.60
N GLN A 211 -0.93 -14.26 14.39
CA GLN A 211 -1.20 -12.84 14.35
C GLN A 211 -2.18 -12.51 15.46
N PHE A 212 -1.84 -11.51 16.27
CA PHE A 212 -2.76 -11.02 17.29
C PHE A 212 -3.97 -10.37 16.63
N CYS A 213 -5.20 -10.70 17.03
CA CYS A 213 -6.40 -10.03 16.54
C CYS A 213 -6.97 -9.10 17.63
N GLU A 214 -7.11 -7.81 17.31
CA GLU A 214 -7.64 -6.79 18.23
C GLU A 214 -9.04 -7.16 18.77
N MET A 215 -9.84 -7.85 17.97
CA MET A 215 -11.16 -8.35 18.38
C MET A 215 -11.13 -9.19 19.67
N TRP A 216 -10.03 -9.87 19.96
CA TRP A 216 -9.88 -10.67 21.19
C TRP A 216 -9.92 -9.82 22.45
N THR A 217 -9.50 -8.55 22.37
CA THR A 217 -9.50 -7.62 23.52
C THR A 217 -10.91 -7.29 24.04
N LYS A 218 -11.95 -7.63 23.27
CA LYS A 218 -13.35 -7.41 23.63
C LYS A 218 -13.95 -8.58 24.40
N ASP A 219 -13.32 -9.75 24.35
CA ASP A 219 -13.77 -10.89 25.13
C ASP A 219 -13.45 -10.69 26.62
N ARG A 220 -14.40 -11.04 27.50
CA ARG A 220 -14.24 -10.89 28.95
C ARG A 220 -13.04 -11.70 29.47
N SER A 221 -12.79 -12.89 28.90
CA SER A 221 -11.68 -13.78 29.28
C SER A 221 -10.31 -13.25 28.87
N PHE A 222 -10.24 -12.22 28.01
CA PHE A 222 -8.97 -11.60 27.62
C PHE A 222 -8.26 -10.93 28.80
N LYS A 223 -9.01 -10.37 29.75
CA LYS A 223 -8.44 -9.70 30.93
C LYS A 223 -7.59 -10.65 31.77
N ASP A 224 -8.03 -11.89 31.89
CA ASP A 224 -7.33 -12.94 32.65
C ASP A 224 -6.05 -13.40 31.93
N ILE A 225 -5.99 -13.23 30.61
CA ILE A 225 -4.82 -13.56 29.78
C ILE A 225 -3.71 -12.48 29.94
N GLY A 226 -4.07 -11.22 30.21
CA GLY A 226 -3.14 -10.08 30.17
C GLY A 226 -2.47 -9.66 31.49
N SER A 227 -2.70 -10.35 32.60
CA SER A 227 -2.31 -9.90 33.94
C SER A 227 -0.82 -10.09 34.29
N TYR A 228 -0.04 -10.80 33.47
CA TYR A 228 1.38 -11.08 33.72
C TYR A 228 2.26 -10.69 32.53
N LEU A 229 2.72 -9.43 32.48
CA LEU A 229 3.57 -8.94 31.39
C LEU A 229 4.85 -8.28 31.96
N LYS A 230 5.97 -9.01 31.95
CA LYS A 230 7.30 -8.50 32.37
C LYS A 230 8.19 -8.07 31.19
N ASP A 231 8.18 -8.79 30.07
CA ASP A 231 8.90 -8.42 28.84
C ASP A 231 8.21 -8.95 27.56
N LEU A 232 8.51 -8.34 26.40
CA LEU A 232 7.85 -8.62 25.11
C LEU A 232 8.07 -10.05 24.58
N GLN A 233 9.22 -10.67 24.87
CA GLN A 233 9.52 -12.02 24.41
C GLN A 233 8.73 -13.06 25.22
N HIS A 234 8.64 -12.86 26.52
CA HIS A 234 7.80 -13.61 27.44
C HIS A 234 6.31 -13.43 27.09
N VAL A 235 5.89 -12.19 26.78
CA VAL A 235 4.54 -11.88 26.29
C VAL A 235 4.18 -12.71 25.06
N LEU A 236 5.04 -12.73 24.03
CA LEU A 236 4.75 -13.45 22.80
C LEU A 236 4.73 -14.98 22.98
N THR A 237 5.55 -15.51 23.89
CA THR A 237 5.66 -16.96 24.11
C THR A 237 4.54 -17.49 25.00
N VAL A 238 4.22 -16.78 26.09
CA VAL A 238 3.21 -17.19 27.08
C VAL A 238 1.78 -16.88 26.62
N LEU A 239 1.55 -15.76 25.93
CA LEU A 239 0.19 -15.38 25.52
C LEU A 239 -0.31 -16.12 24.28
N LYS A 240 0.61 -16.61 23.43
CA LYS A 240 0.24 -17.24 22.16
C LYS A 240 -0.67 -18.48 22.34
N PRO A 241 -0.38 -19.45 23.23
CA PRO A 241 -1.28 -20.59 23.47
C PRO A 241 -2.70 -20.20 23.95
N PRO A 242 -2.89 -19.40 25.03
CA PRO A 242 -4.23 -19.04 25.48
C PRO A 242 -5.00 -18.20 24.46
N LEU A 243 -4.34 -17.31 23.71
CA LEU A 243 -4.99 -16.54 22.64
C LEU A 243 -5.41 -17.42 21.46
N ARG A 244 -4.62 -18.42 21.07
CA ARG A 244 -5.04 -19.42 20.08
C ARG A 244 -6.26 -20.22 20.53
N ARG A 245 -6.34 -20.56 21.82
CA ARG A 245 -7.50 -21.24 22.41
C ARG A 245 -8.73 -20.32 22.41
N LEU A 246 -8.56 -19.06 22.82
CA LEU A 246 -9.63 -18.06 22.75
C LEU A 246 -10.16 -17.90 21.32
N ASN A 247 -9.26 -17.77 20.34
CA ASN A 247 -9.64 -17.65 18.95
C ASN A 247 -10.44 -18.88 18.47
N ARG A 248 -9.94 -20.09 18.72
CA ARG A 248 -10.65 -21.33 18.33
C ARG A 248 -12.03 -21.44 18.97
N ASN A 249 -12.16 -21.07 20.25
CA ASN A 249 -13.39 -21.29 21.00
C ASN A 249 -14.46 -20.22 20.76
N ARG A 250 -14.06 -18.99 20.44
CA ARG A 250 -14.97 -17.83 20.38
C ARG A 250 -15.03 -17.14 19.02
N PHE A 251 -13.96 -17.20 18.23
CA PHE A 251 -13.81 -16.36 17.03
C PHE A 251 -13.49 -17.17 15.75
N ALA A 252 -13.48 -18.51 15.82
CA ALA A 252 -13.32 -19.34 14.64
C ALA A 252 -14.47 -19.09 13.66
N ASP A 253 -14.15 -18.88 12.38
CA ASP A 253 -15.14 -18.65 11.33
C ASP A 253 -16.11 -17.50 11.65
N ILE A 254 -15.59 -16.39 12.19
CA ILE A 254 -16.38 -15.26 12.67
C ILE A 254 -17.38 -14.71 11.63
N TYR A 255 -17.08 -14.78 10.33
CA TYR A 255 -18.00 -14.39 9.26
C TYR A 255 -19.20 -15.33 9.15
N GLN A 256 -19.01 -16.64 9.33
CA GLN A 256 -20.09 -17.60 9.39
C GLN A 256 -20.93 -17.40 10.65
N GLN A 257 -20.28 -17.13 11.79
CA GLN A 257 -20.98 -16.78 13.03
C GLN A 257 -21.84 -15.52 12.87
N GLN A 258 -21.32 -14.49 12.19
CA GLN A 258 -22.03 -13.25 11.90
C GLN A 258 -23.27 -13.51 11.04
N SER A 259 -23.13 -14.30 9.97
CA SER A 259 -24.24 -14.67 9.09
C SER A 259 -25.32 -15.47 9.83
N ALA A 260 -24.93 -16.45 10.64
CA ALA A 260 -25.84 -17.23 11.46
C ALA A 260 -26.59 -16.37 12.49
N ALA A 261 -25.88 -15.52 13.23
CA ALA A 261 -26.49 -14.62 14.23
C ALA A 261 -27.44 -13.59 13.58
N ARG A 262 -27.13 -13.10 12.37
CA ARG A 262 -28.03 -12.24 11.60
C ARG A 262 -29.32 -12.99 11.23
N THR A 263 -29.19 -14.20 10.72
CA THR A 263 -30.33 -15.03 10.29
C THR A 263 -31.25 -15.35 11.47
N GLU A 264 -30.66 -15.74 12.60
CA GLU A 264 -31.38 -15.99 13.85
C GLU A 264 -32.14 -14.74 14.33
N LEU A 265 -31.49 -13.56 14.34
CA LEU A 265 -32.13 -12.31 14.73
C LEU A 265 -33.31 -11.95 13.81
N LEU A 266 -33.12 -12.05 12.48
CA LEU A 266 -34.18 -11.76 11.52
C LEU A 266 -35.36 -12.71 11.67
N HIS A 267 -35.11 -13.98 11.97
CA HIS A 267 -36.16 -14.97 12.21
C HIS A 267 -37.00 -14.64 13.46
N ILE A 268 -36.37 -14.26 14.56
CA ILE A 268 -37.10 -13.86 15.78
C ILE A 268 -37.88 -12.56 15.57
N GLN A 269 -37.32 -11.60 14.82
CA GLN A 269 -38.01 -10.36 14.46
C GLN A 269 -39.24 -10.62 13.58
N ASP A 270 -39.14 -11.54 12.62
CA ASP A 270 -40.27 -11.99 11.82
C ASP A 270 -41.38 -12.62 12.69
N GLN A 271 -41.03 -13.48 13.65
CA GLN A 271 -42.01 -14.03 14.59
C GLN A 271 -42.67 -12.94 15.45
N LEU A 272 -41.91 -11.93 15.90
CA LEU A 272 -42.45 -10.78 16.65
C LEU A 272 -43.38 -9.91 15.82
N HIS A 273 -43.20 -9.82 14.51
CA HIS A 273 -44.16 -9.11 13.64
C HIS A 273 -45.53 -9.81 13.62
N HIS A 274 -45.56 -11.12 13.83
CA HIS A 274 -46.80 -11.90 13.90
C HIS A 274 -47.40 -11.95 15.32
N ASP A 275 -46.58 -11.80 16.37
CA ASP A 275 -47.03 -11.73 17.79
C ASP A 275 -46.22 -10.68 18.60
N PRO A 276 -46.56 -9.38 18.48
CA PRO A 276 -45.79 -8.30 19.08
C PRO A 276 -45.83 -8.24 20.61
N SER A 277 -46.81 -8.88 21.24
CA SER A 277 -46.99 -8.91 22.69
C SER A 277 -46.24 -10.05 23.39
N ASN A 278 -45.59 -10.92 22.62
CA ASN A 278 -44.94 -12.11 23.16
C ASN A 278 -43.69 -11.76 23.97
N HIS A 279 -43.78 -11.80 25.29
CA HIS A 279 -42.68 -11.48 26.19
C HIS A 279 -41.44 -12.36 25.99
N ASP A 280 -41.62 -13.65 25.68
CA ASP A 280 -40.50 -14.57 25.44
C ASP A 280 -39.75 -14.21 24.16
N LEU A 281 -40.48 -13.88 23.09
CA LEU A 281 -39.87 -13.44 21.84
C LEU A 281 -39.17 -12.09 21.99
N ILE A 282 -39.72 -11.15 22.76
CA ILE A 282 -39.08 -9.86 23.05
C ILE A 282 -37.73 -10.08 23.76
N GLN A 283 -37.69 -10.96 24.77
CA GLN A 283 -36.46 -11.26 25.49
C GLN A 283 -35.43 -11.98 24.59
N LYS A 284 -35.89 -12.93 23.77
CA LYS A 284 -35.03 -13.62 22.78
C LYS A 284 -34.47 -12.65 21.74
N GLU A 285 -35.28 -11.72 21.26
CA GLU A 285 -34.86 -10.67 20.31
C GLU A 285 -33.74 -9.82 20.90
N ALA A 286 -33.92 -9.33 22.13
CA ALA A 286 -32.90 -8.53 22.82
C ALA A 286 -31.57 -9.29 22.94
N SER A 287 -31.62 -10.57 23.34
CA SER A 287 -30.42 -11.42 23.44
C SER A 287 -29.76 -11.68 22.08
N CYS A 288 -30.54 -11.99 21.04
CA CYS A 288 -30.05 -12.20 19.69
C CYS A 288 -29.43 -10.92 19.12
N ARG A 289 -30.05 -9.77 19.39
CA ARG A 289 -29.56 -8.45 18.98
C ARG A 289 -28.22 -8.14 19.64
N GLU A 290 -28.10 -8.33 20.95
CA GLU A 290 -26.83 -8.15 21.66
C GLU A 290 -25.72 -9.06 21.11
N LYS A 291 -26.03 -10.34 20.89
CA LYS A 291 -25.11 -11.32 20.28
C LYS A 291 -24.66 -10.87 18.89
N TYR A 292 -25.59 -10.49 18.02
CA TYR A 292 -25.28 -10.01 16.67
C TYR A 292 -24.44 -8.74 16.69
N VAL A 293 -24.79 -7.74 17.50
CA VAL A 293 -24.03 -6.49 17.65
C VAL A 293 -22.60 -6.76 18.11
N SER A 294 -22.42 -7.66 19.09
CA SER A 294 -21.10 -8.06 19.58
C SER A 294 -20.25 -8.73 18.50
N ILE A 295 -20.80 -9.70 17.76
CA ILE A 295 -20.10 -10.40 16.67
C ILE A 295 -19.76 -9.41 15.55
N ASN A 296 -20.72 -8.56 15.15
CA ASN A 296 -20.52 -7.56 14.11
C ASN A 296 -19.39 -6.59 14.48
N HIS A 297 -19.33 -6.16 15.73
CA HIS A 297 -18.25 -5.32 16.22
C HIS A 297 -16.87 -6.01 16.13
N SER A 298 -16.78 -7.28 16.55
CA SER A 298 -15.55 -8.07 16.43
C SER A 298 -15.13 -8.28 14.98
N THR A 299 -16.06 -8.55 14.07
CA THR A 299 -15.81 -8.65 12.63
C THR A 299 -15.27 -7.33 12.06
N MET A 300 -15.86 -6.20 12.44
CA MET A 300 -15.35 -4.89 12.03
C MET A 300 -13.91 -4.65 12.50
N LEU A 301 -13.57 -5.01 13.74
CA LEU A 301 -12.19 -4.88 14.24
C LEU A 301 -11.21 -5.75 13.45
N LEU A 302 -11.59 -6.99 13.12
CA LEU A 302 -10.78 -7.88 12.30
C LEU A 302 -10.52 -7.29 10.90
N ILE A 303 -11.57 -6.81 10.24
CA ILE A 303 -11.48 -6.17 8.92
C ILE A 303 -10.56 -4.93 8.98
N LYS A 304 -10.78 -4.03 9.94
CA LYS A 304 -9.95 -2.82 10.15
C LYS A 304 -8.46 -3.17 10.27
N GLN A 305 -8.17 -4.21 11.05
CA GLN A 305 -6.81 -4.67 11.25
C GLN A 305 -6.19 -5.26 9.97
N GLN A 306 -6.95 -6.08 9.23
CA GLN A 306 -6.49 -6.71 8.00
C GLN A 306 -6.24 -5.70 6.87
N CYS A 307 -7.09 -4.67 6.74
CA CYS A 307 -6.92 -3.62 5.73
C CYS A 307 -5.99 -2.47 6.17
N LYS A 308 -5.66 -2.36 7.47
CA LYS A 308 -4.88 -1.26 8.09
C LYS A 308 -5.48 0.14 7.84
N ALA A 309 -6.81 0.27 7.84
CA ALA A 309 -7.49 1.56 7.68
C ALA A 309 -7.98 2.12 9.03
N GLU A 310 -7.35 3.20 9.48
CA GLU A 310 -7.64 3.85 10.78
C GLU A 310 -8.83 4.83 10.73
N TRP A 311 -9.27 5.24 9.53
CA TRP A 311 -10.34 6.23 9.31
C TRP A 311 -11.76 5.63 9.33
N ILE A 312 -11.88 4.32 9.54
CA ILE A 312 -13.17 3.63 9.52
C ILE A 312 -13.98 4.03 10.76
N SER A 313 -15.07 4.76 10.56
CA SER A 313 -16.06 5.11 11.59
C SER A 313 -17.01 3.92 11.85
N TYR A 314 -17.84 4.01 12.90
CA TYR A 314 -18.95 3.07 13.08
C TYR A 314 -20.06 3.48 12.11
N GLY A 315 -20.31 2.70 11.05
CA GLY A 315 -21.41 2.96 10.11
C GLY A 315 -21.08 2.74 8.62
N ASP A 316 -19.80 2.67 8.24
CA ASP A 316 -19.44 2.35 6.85
C ASP A 316 -19.64 0.85 6.58
N GLU A 317 -20.80 0.49 6.03
CA GLU A 317 -21.20 -0.88 5.68
C GLU A 317 -20.54 -1.43 4.41
N CYS A 318 -19.53 -0.76 3.84
CA CYS A 318 -18.97 -1.18 2.55
C CYS A 318 -17.89 -2.27 2.69
N SER A 319 -18.32 -3.46 3.16
CA SER A 319 -17.51 -4.70 3.26
C SER A 319 -16.69 -4.97 2.00
N ARG A 320 -17.26 -4.68 0.82
CA ARG A 320 -16.64 -4.81 -0.50
C ARG A 320 -15.34 -4.02 -0.63
N VAL A 321 -15.37 -2.72 -0.35
CA VAL A 321 -14.18 -1.85 -0.41
C VAL A 321 -13.10 -2.35 0.56
N PHE A 322 -13.50 -2.82 1.74
CA PHE A 322 -12.54 -3.32 2.73
C PHE A 322 -11.89 -4.64 2.33
N ILE A 323 -12.68 -5.59 1.82
CA ILE A 323 -12.18 -6.85 1.27
C ILE A 323 -11.23 -6.55 0.12
N ALA A 324 -11.60 -5.65 -0.78
CA ALA A 324 -10.75 -5.28 -1.91
C ALA A 324 -9.43 -4.65 -1.46
N LYS A 325 -9.44 -3.77 -0.45
CA LYS A 325 -8.22 -3.20 0.17
C LYS A 325 -7.36 -4.24 0.86
N MET A 326 -7.96 -5.18 1.59
CA MET A 326 -7.25 -6.32 2.20
C MET A 326 -6.56 -7.17 1.13
N LYS A 327 -7.25 -7.49 0.04
CA LYS A 327 -6.72 -8.31 -1.05
C LYS A 327 -5.64 -7.57 -1.85
N GLN A 328 -5.84 -6.28 -2.12
CA GLN A 328 -4.80 -5.40 -2.68
C GLN A 328 -3.53 -5.43 -1.82
N ARG A 329 -3.68 -5.35 -0.48
CA ARG A 329 -2.56 -5.43 0.45
C ARG A 329 -1.87 -6.81 0.41
N LYS A 330 -2.63 -7.90 0.30
CA LYS A 330 -2.09 -9.25 0.13
C LYS A 330 -1.22 -9.33 -1.14
N ALA A 331 -1.72 -8.81 -2.26
CA ALA A 331 -0.95 -8.73 -3.52
C ALA A 331 0.33 -7.88 -3.35
N TRP A 332 0.25 -6.73 -2.67
CA TRP A 332 1.40 -5.84 -2.40
C TRP A 332 2.51 -6.50 -1.59
N THR A 333 2.19 -7.48 -0.76
CA THR A 333 3.18 -8.20 0.05
C THR A 333 3.82 -9.38 -0.68
N CYS A 334 3.29 -9.76 -1.84
CA CYS A 334 3.85 -10.84 -2.66
C CYS A 334 5.01 -10.31 -3.50
N ILE A 335 6.16 -10.97 -3.40
CA ILE A 335 7.33 -10.68 -4.23
C ILE A 335 7.41 -11.79 -5.28
N TYR A 336 6.84 -11.53 -6.45
CA TYR A 336 6.86 -12.47 -7.57
C TYR A 336 8.13 -12.34 -8.41
N GLN A 337 8.75 -11.16 -8.39
CA GLN A 337 9.91 -10.87 -9.20
C GLN A 337 10.96 -10.08 -8.40
N ILE A 338 12.23 -10.37 -8.70
CA ILE A 338 13.38 -9.66 -8.13
C ILE A 338 14.49 -9.55 -9.17
N ARG A 339 15.40 -8.59 -9.01
CA ARG A 339 16.64 -8.53 -9.78
C ARG A 339 17.75 -9.22 -8.99
N ASP A 340 18.54 -10.04 -9.67
CA ASP A 340 19.68 -10.71 -9.06
C ASP A 340 20.91 -9.79 -9.00
N GLN A 341 22.05 -10.34 -8.58
CA GLN A 341 23.32 -9.61 -8.46
C GLN A 341 23.91 -9.14 -9.80
N ASN A 342 23.44 -9.68 -10.92
CA ASN A 342 23.85 -9.32 -12.28
C ASN A 342 22.83 -8.39 -12.95
N ASP A 343 21.92 -7.80 -12.18
CA ASP A 343 20.78 -7.00 -12.63
C ASP A 343 19.81 -7.77 -13.55
N GLN A 344 19.90 -9.11 -13.56
CA GLN A 344 19.00 -9.96 -14.33
C GLN A 344 17.69 -10.15 -13.59
N ARG A 345 16.59 -10.08 -14.35
CA ARG A 345 15.25 -10.19 -13.83
C ARG A 345 14.89 -11.66 -13.63
N VAL A 346 14.53 -12.02 -12.40
CA VAL A 346 14.11 -13.36 -12.00
C VAL A 346 12.65 -13.33 -11.63
N GLU A 347 11.84 -14.13 -12.33
CA GLU A 347 10.39 -14.26 -12.13
C GLU A 347 10.06 -15.62 -11.50
N GLY A 348 9.07 -15.62 -10.61
CA GLY A 348 8.61 -16.81 -9.89
C GLY A 348 8.80 -16.66 -8.39
N PHE A 349 7.80 -17.09 -7.61
CA PHE A 349 7.84 -16.97 -6.15
C PHE A 349 8.99 -17.78 -5.53
N GLU A 350 9.27 -18.97 -6.06
CA GLU A 350 10.33 -19.85 -5.56
C GLU A 350 11.71 -19.34 -5.99
N GLU A 351 11.84 -18.89 -7.21
CA GLU A 351 13.05 -18.34 -7.81
C GLU A 351 13.45 -17.04 -7.11
N ALA A 352 12.49 -16.12 -6.90
CA ALA A 352 12.72 -14.89 -6.15
C ALA A 352 13.14 -15.19 -4.69
N SER A 353 12.53 -16.20 -4.06
CA SER A 353 12.90 -16.67 -2.72
C SER A 353 14.33 -17.21 -2.67
N LYS A 354 14.77 -17.98 -3.69
CA LYS A 354 16.14 -18.49 -3.82
C LYS A 354 17.15 -17.36 -3.98
N VAL A 355 16.86 -16.35 -4.81
CA VAL A 355 17.72 -15.16 -4.97
C VAL A 355 17.88 -14.43 -3.65
N MET A 356 16.76 -14.13 -2.97
CA MET A 356 16.77 -13.45 -1.67
C MET A 356 17.55 -14.23 -0.62
N THR A 357 17.31 -15.54 -0.53
CA THR A 357 18.00 -16.43 0.42
C THR A 357 19.50 -16.48 0.12
N SER A 358 19.89 -16.58 -1.15
CA SER A 358 21.29 -16.63 -1.57
C SER A 358 22.01 -15.32 -1.28
N PHE A 359 21.36 -14.19 -1.55
CA PHE A 359 21.86 -12.85 -1.20
C PHE A 359 22.15 -12.74 0.29
N TYR A 360 21.18 -13.05 1.16
CA TYR A 360 21.39 -12.96 2.60
C TYR A 360 22.39 -13.99 3.13
N LYS A 361 22.44 -15.22 2.58
CA LYS A 361 23.47 -16.21 2.94
C LYS A 361 24.86 -15.71 2.59
N LYS A 362 25.05 -15.08 1.43
CA LYS A 362 26.32 -14.48 1.02
C LYS A 362 26.68 -13.31 1.93
N LEU A 363 25.77 -12.36 2.12
CA LEU A 363 25.94 -11.19 2.99
C LEU A 363 26.33 -11.58 4.43
N LEU A 364 25.73 -12.65 4.98
CA LEU A 364 26.00 -13.11 6.34
C LEU A 364 27.26 -13.99 6.46
N ARG A 365 27.73 -14.61 5.36
CA ARG A 365 28.93 -15.48 5.34
C ARG A 365 30.21 -14.76 4.94
N GLU A 366 30.11 -13.65 4.21
CA GLU A 366 31.27 -12.85 3.84
C GLU A 366 31.98 -12.34 5.10
N LYS A 367 33.17 -12.92 5.37
CA LYS A 367 34.08 -12.40 6.38
C LYS A 367 34.62 -11.08 5.86
N GLN A 368 34.04 -9.97 6.33
CA GLN A 368 34.68 -8.66 6.15
C GLN A 368 36.07 -8.71 6.80
N SER A 369 37.12 -8.55 5.98
CA SER A 369 38.52 -8.56 6.39
C SER A 369 38.87 -7.43 7.38
N SER A 370 38.02 -6.41 7.49
CA SER A 370 38.21 -5.23 8.33
C SER A 370 37.24 -5.13 9.51
N ARG A 371 36.61 -6.23 9.96
CA ARG A 371 35.91 -6.16 11.24
C ARG A 371 36.96 -6.01 12.33
N THR A 372 37.02 -4.81 12.92
CA THR A 372 37.66 -4.62 14.22
C THR A 372 37.15 -5.76 15.10
N ARG A 373 38.08 -6.56 15.62
CA ARG A 373 37.68 -7.57 16.60
C ARG A 373 37.21 -6.79 17.82
N PHE A 374 36.33 -7.40 18.61
CA PHE A 374 36.07 -6.88 19.94
C PHE A 374 37.38 -7.00 20.73
N GLU A 375 38.20 -5.94 20.69
CA GLU A 375 39.58 -5.96 21.18
C GLU A 375 39.60 -6.23 22.68
N GLY A 376 40.54 -7.10 23.10
CA GLY A 376 40.69 -7.49 24.50
C GLY A 376 39.69 -8.54 25.01
N TYR A 377 38.81 -9.09 24.16
CA TYR A 377 37.79 -10.04 24.60
C TYR A 377 38.15 -11.52 24.32
N ASN A 378 38.03 -12.37 25.35
CA ASN A 378 38.25 -13.81 25.24
C ASN A 378 37.15 -14.48 24.40
N LYS A 379 37.52 -15.18 23.32
CA LYS A 379 36.57 -15.86 22.44
C LYS A 379 35.73 -16.92 23.17
N GLU A 380 36.29 -17.56 24.19
CA GLU A 380 35.60 -18.60 24.96
C GLU A 380 34.49 -18.03 25.87
N ASP A 381 34.57 -16.75 26.22
CA ASP A 381 33.61 -16.08 27.11
C ASP A 381 32.54 -15.28 26.36
N TYR A 382 32.53 -15.32 25.02
CA TYR A 382 31.73 -14.41 24.19
C TYR A 382 30.23 -14.49 24.46
N ARG A 383 29.68 -13.36 24.93
CA ARG A 383 28.23 -13.13 25.01
C ARG A 383 27.79 -12.23 23.85
N VAL A 384 26.81 -12.69 23.07
CA VAL A 384 26.18 -11.94 21.97
C VAL A 384 25.75 -10.54 22.43
N THR A 385 25.26 -10.41 23.66
CA THR A 385 24.85 -9.13 24.24
C THR A 385 25.99 -8.13 24.40
N GLU A 386 27.20 -8.59 24.70
CA GLU A 386 28.37 -7.73 24.90
C GLU A 386 28.97 -7.32 23.56
N GLY A 387 29.09 -8.26 22.62
CA GLY A 387 29.45 -7.92 21.24
C GLY A 387 28.46 -6.96 20.58
N TYR A 388 27.16 -7.13 20.84
CA TYR A 388 26.14 -6.18 20.37
C TYR A 388 26.31 -4.80 21.00
N LYS A 389 26.54 -4.71 22.33
CA LYS A 389 26.78 -3.43 23.03
C LYS A 389 28.03 -2.72 22.53
N TRP A 390 29.11 -3.46 22.31
CA TRP A 390 30.34 -2.93 21.73
C TRP A 390 30.10 -2.37 20.33
N LEU A 391 29.42 -3.12 19.47
CA LEU A 391 29.16 -2.73 18.07
C LEU A 391 28.26 -1.49 17.93
N ILE A 392 27.35 -1.28 18.89
CA ILE A 392 26.43 -0.14 18.88
C ILE A 392 26.97 1.12 19.56
N GLU A 393 28.14 1.06 20.22
CA GLU A 393 28.87 2.19 20.85
C GLU A 393 27.96 3.20 21.58
N ASP A 394 27.49 2.82 22.77
CA ASP A 394 26.52 3.49 23.64
C ASP A 394 25.04 3.13 23.43
N ASN A 395 24.51 2.45 24.45
CA ASN A 395 23.11 2.11 24.62
C ASN A 395 22.53 2.87 25.82
N VAL A 396 22.80 4.18 25.90
CA VAL A 396 22.11 5.02 26.89
C VAL A 396 20.65 5.09 26.46
N ASN A 397 19.79 4.34 27.15
CA ASN A 397 18.35 4.44 26.92
C ASN A 397 17.89 5.84 27.35
N PRO A 398 17.54 6.73 26.42
CA PRO A 398 17.23 8.11 26.78
C PRO A 398 15.98 8.14 27.66
N LYS A 399 16.02 8.92 28.76
CA LYS A 399 14.85 9.20 29.62
C LYS A 399 13.84 10.12 28.91
N CYS A 400 13.33 9.67 27.76
CA CYS A 400 12.45 10.43 26.87
C CYS A 400 11.18 9.66 26.46
N ALA A 401 10.89 8.50 27.08
CA ALA A 401 9.70 7.72 26.77
C ALA A 401 8.41 8.56 26.85
N ASN A 402 8.29 9.42 27.87
CA ASN A 402 7.15 10.33 28.03
C ASN A 402 7.06 11.44 26.96
N LEU A 403 8.16 11.70 26.24
CA LEU A 403 8.20 12.64 25.12
C LEU A 403 7.69 11.99 23.84
N VAL A 404 8.06 10.72 23.63
CA VAL A 404 7.72 9.95 22.44
C VAL A 404 6.28 9.43 22.49
N TRP A 405 5.88 8.82 23.61
CA TRP A 405 4.62 8.09 23.72
C TRP A 405 3.47 9.01 24.17
N THR A 406 2.88 9.72 23.21
CA THR A 406 1.79 10.66 23.46
C THR A 406 0.55 10.27 22.66
N ARG A 407 -0.64 10.46 23.25
CA ARG A 407 -1.91 10.07 22.62
C ARG A 407 -2.19 10.84 21.32
N THR A 408 -1.71 12.08 21.25
CA THR A 408 -1.82 12.98 20.09
C THR A 408 -0.98 12.53 18.91
N SER A 409 0.10 11.78 19.15
CA SER A 409 0.97 11.32 18.08
C SER A 409 0.33 10.18 17.29
N ILE A 410 0.70 10.09 16.02
CA ILE A 410 0.31 8.98 15.15
C ILE A 410 1.21 7.78 15.50
N PRO A 411 0.68 6.56 15.73
CA PRO A 411 1.46 5.43 16.24
C PRO A 411 2.73 5.12 15.42
N ARG A 412 2.63 5.12 14.08
CA ARG A 412 3.80 4.89 13.21
C ARG A 412 4.88 5.95 13.37
N TYR A 413 4.52 7.18 13.73
CA TYR A 413 5.47 8.29 13.94
C TYR A 413 6.17 8.13 15.29
N THR A 414 5.42 7.75 16.34
CA THR A 414 6.01 7.46 17.64
C THR A 414 7.01 6.32 17.61
N PHE A 415 6.77 5.29 16.79
CA PHE A 415 7.71 4.18 16.65
C PHE A 415 9.02 4.63 15.99
N THR A 416 8.94 5.38 14.88
CA THR A 416 10.13 5.97 14.24
C THR A 416 10.85 6.93 15.18
N MET A 417 10.11 7.77 15.91
CA MET A 417 10.67 8.68 16.92
C MET A 417 11.37 7.90 18.05
N TRP A 418 10.81 6.78 18.50
CA TRP A 418 11.42 5.93 19.52
C TRP A 418 12.75 5.34 19.06
N LEU A 419 12.83 4.90 17.80
CA LEU A 419 14.08 4.42 17.20
C LEU A 419 15.10 5.55 16.99
N PHE A 420 14.63 6.74 16.58
CA PHE A 420 15.46 7.93 16.48
C PHE A 420 16.09 8.29 17.83
N MET A 421 15.28 8.33 18.89
CA MET A 421 15.77 8.64 20.24
C MET A 421 16.86 7.67 20.71
N GLN A 422 16.79 6.40 20.31
CA GLN A 422 17.79 5.39 20.66
C GLN A 422 18.98 5.31 19.69
N ASN A 423 19.10 6.21 18.70
CA ASN A 423 20.09 6.11 17.61
C ASN A 423 20.03 4.77 16.84
N ARG A 424 18.83 4.19 16.74
CA ARG A 424 18.57 2.87 16.13
C ARG A 424 17.99 2.94 14.72
N LEU A 425 17.69 4.13 14.19
CA LEU A 425 17.37 4.25 12.77
C LEU A 425 18.57 3.89 11.90
N PRO A 426 18.37 3.14 10.78
CA PRO A 426 19.45 2.67 9.92
C PRO A 426 19.94 3.77 8.95
N VAL A 427 20.51 4.85 9.50
CA VAL A 427 21.24 5.85 8.70
C VAL A 427 22.49 5.24 8.08
N LEU A 428 22.99 5.77 6.95
CA LEU A 428 24.06 5.11 6.17
C LEU A 428 25.33 4.90 6.99
N GLN A 429 25.74 5.86 7.82
CA GLN A 429 26.94 5.68 8.65
C GLN A 429 26.79 4.49 9.61
N ARG A 430 25.61 4.33 10.21
CA ARG A 430 25.30 3.18 11.08
C ARG A 430 25.29 1.89 10.28
N LEU A 431 24.65 1.86 9.12
CA LEU A 431 24.59 0.69 8.24
C LEU A 431 25.98 0.27 7.76
N GLY A 432 26.86 1.24 7.46
CA GLY A 432 28.24 1.01 7.06
C GLY A 432 29.06 0.18 8.06
N ARG A 433 28.66 0.16 9.35
CA ARG A 433 29.27 -0.70 10.37
C ARG A 433 28.92 -2.18 10.21
N PHE A 434 27.78 -2.49 9.58
CA PHE A 434 27.28 -3.85 9.40
C PHE A 434 27.46 -4.37 7.97
N THR A 435 27.52 -3.47 6.99
CA THR A 435 27.53 -3.78 5.55
C THR A 435 28.55 -2.93 4.81
N ALA A 436 29.19 -3.49 3.78
CA ALA A 436 30.07 -2.73 2.90
C ALA A 436 29.23 -1.79 2.01
N LEU A 437 29.17 -0.51 2.37
CA LEU A 437 28.52 0.53 1.57
C LEU A 437 29.57 1.23 0.70
N LEU A 438 29.20 1.57 -0.55
CA LEU A 438 30.07 2.32 -1.47
C LEU A 438 30.34 3.75 -0.98
N SER A 439 29.35 4.37 -0.34
CA SER A 439 29.46 5.67 0.32
C SER A 439 28.49 5.72 1.50
N THR A 440 28.86 6.51 2.51
CA THR A 440 27.99 6.86 3.64
C THR A 440 27.42 8.26 3.52
N ASP A 441 27.62 8.95 2.40
CA ASP A 441 27.17 10.33 2.20
C ASP A 441 25.65 10.44 2.19
N CYS A 442 25.14 11.48 2.83
CA CYS A 442 23.72 11.76 2.94
C CYS A 442 23.07 11.86 1.57
N LEU A 443 22.05 11.04 1.32
CA LEU A 443 21.36 10.99 0.02
C LEU A 443 20.59 12.28 -0.29
N MET A 444 20.32 13.09 0.73
CA MET A 444 19.56 14.33 0.60
C MET A 444 20.44 15.50 0.14
N CYS A 445 21.62 15.69 0.76
CA CYS A 445 22.51 16.81 0.42
C CYS A 445 23.74 16.39 -0.40
N LYS A 446 24.13 15.11 -0.36
CA LYS A 446 25.33 14.52 -1.00
C LYS A 446 26.65 15.18 -0.62
N GLN A 447 26.72 15.82 0.54
CA GLN A 447 27.89 16.62 0.96
C GLN A 447 28.62 16.07 2.19
N CYS A 448 27.92 15.35 3.08
CA CYS A 448 28.49 14.90 4.34
C CYS A 448 28.00 13.48 4.67
N PRO A 449 28.72 12.72 5.50
CA PRO A 449 28.25 11.43 6.00
C PRO A 449 26.86 11.51 6.67
N GLU A 450 25.99 10.54 6.36
CA GLU A 450 24.64 10.44 6.92
C GLU A 450 24.67 9.90 8.35
N THR A 451 24.82 10.82 9.30
CA THR A 451 24.65 10.56 10.74
C THR A 451 23.20 10.89 11.16
N HIS A 452 22.78 10.51 12.36
CA HIS A 452 21.48 10.96 12.90
C HIS A 452 21.43 12.48 13.04
N GLU A 453 22.48 13.09 13.59
CA GLU A 453 22.55 14.54 13.77
C GLU A 453 22.51 15.27 12.41
N HIS A 454 23.27 14.76 11.45
CA HIS A 454 23.28 15.32 10.11
C HIS A 454 21.90 15.21 9.44
N LEU A 455 21.34 14.00 9.36
CA LEU A 455 20.09 13.76 8.63
C LEU A 455 18.91 14.57 9.18
N PHE A 456 18.82 14.72 10.51
CA PHE A 456 17.66 15.34 11.15
C PHE A 456 17.83 16.80 11.53
N PHE A 457 19.06 17.32 11.62
CA PHE A 457 19.30 18.69 12.10
C PHE A 457 20.27 19.50 11.23
N GLU A 458 21.38 18.92 10.78
CA GLU A 458 22.43 19.72 10.11
C GLU A 458 22.23 19.81 8.59
N CYS A 459 21.61 18.80 7.99
CA CYS A 459 21.36 18.70 6.56
C CYS A 459 20.55 19.92 6.07
N PRO A 460 20.96 20.58 4.96
CA PRO A 460 20.22 21.71 4.40
C PRO A 460 18.73 21.43 4.18
N TYR A 461 18.41 20.21 3.72
CA TYR A 461 17.03 19.74 3.54
C TYR A 461 16.23 19.73 4.85
N ALA A 462 16.82 19.21 5.94
CA ALA A 462 16.17 19.17 7.25
C ALA A 462 16.02 20.58 7.84
N LYS A 463 17.04 21.44 7.69
CA LYS A 463 17.01 22.84 8.14
C LYS A 463 15.87 23.63 7.49
N GLU A 464 15.64 23.44 6.19
CA GLU A 464 14.52 24.08 5.49
C GLU A 464 13.17 23.62 6.06
N ILE A 465 12.99 22.32 6.28
CA ILE A 465 11.75 21.77 6.89
C ILE A 465 11.53 22.37 8.29
N TRP A 466 12.56 22.44 9.13
CA TRP A 466 12.45 23.02 10.46
C TRP A 466 12.20 24.54 10.44
N SER A 467 12.76 25.26 9.48
CA SER A 467 12.47 26.67 9.27
C SER A 467 11.00 26.88 8.90
N MET A 468 10.51 26.12 7.92
CA MET A 468 9.09 26.14 7.52
C MET A 468 8.16 25.73 8.67
N PHE A 469 8.55 24.75 9.48
CA PHE A 469 7.81 24.37 10.70
C PHE A 469 7.66 25.56 11.66
N TYR A 470 8.73 26.33 11.87
CA TYR A 470 8.69 27.50 12.74
C TYR A 470 7.76 28.58 12.16
N HIS A 471 7.86 28.87 10.86
CA HIS A 471 6.97 29.80 10.18
C HIS A 471 5.50 29.37 10.25
N GLU A 472 5.24 28.06 10.21
CA GLU A 472 3.89 27.52 10.18
C GLU A 472 3.19 27.52 11.55
N TRP A 473 3.89 27.16 12.64
CA TRP A 473 3.26 26.98 13.95
C TRP A 473 3.75 27.97 15.02
N GLY A 474 4.76 28.80 14.73
CA GLY A 474 5.35 29.73 15.69
C GLY A 474 5.95 29.04 16.92
N LEU A 475 6.31 27.76 16.81
CA LEU A 475 6.87 26.96 17.91
C LEU A 475 8.39 26.92 17.78
N GLN A 476 9.08 27.68 18.62
CA GLN A 476 10.53 27.72 18.63
C GLN A 476 11.12 26.48 19.33
N LEU A 477 12.12 25.86 18.68
CA LEU A 477 12.84 24.67 19.14
C LEU A 477 14.35 24.91 19.06
N GLN A 478 15.10 24.21 19.91
CA GLN A 478 16.56 24.15 19.83
C GLN A 478 16.93 22.95 18.94
N LEU A 479 17.69 23.19 17.88
CA LEU A 479 17.92 22.24 16.78
C LEU A 479 19.41 21.96 16.55
N GLU A 480 20.25 22.23 17.54
CA GLU A 480 21.70 21.92 17.55
C GLU A 480 21.98 20.43 17.78
N GLY A 481 20.93 19.61 17.83
CA GLY A 481 20.99 18.17 17.90
C GLY A 481 19.87 17.57 18.75
N ARG A 482 19.88 16.25 18.89
CA ARG A 482 18.83 15.51 19.60
C ARG A 482 18.61 15.99 21.04
N ASP A 483 19.68 16.20 21.80
CA ASP A 483 19.58 16.52 23.23
C ASP A 483 19.07 17.97 23.45
N ALA A 484 19.46 18.89 22.57
CA ALA A 484 18.94 20.26 22.53
C ALA A 484 17.43 20.27 22.23
N LEU A 485 16.98 19.48 21.24
CA LEU A 485 15.56 19.30 20.93
C LEU A 485 14.78 18.80 22.15
N ILE A 486 15.27 17.77 22.83
CA ILE A 486 14.62 17.22 24.04
C ILE A 486 14.49 18.31 25.12
N LYS A 487 15.57 19.05 25.37
CA LYS A 487 15.60 20.13 26.37
C LYS A 487 14.58 21.22 26.04
N SER A 488 14.49 21.65 24.78
CA SER A 488 13.53 22.69 24.35
C SER A 488 12.08 22.27 24.54
N ILE A 489 11.74 21.00 24.27
CA ILE A 489 10.38 20.47 24.46
C ILE A 489 10.00 20.45 25.95
N TYR A 490 10.93 20.06 26.84
CA TYR A 490 10.67 20.05 28.28
C TYR A 490 10.54 21.46 28.87
N GLN A 491 11.33 22.42 28.38
CA GLN A 491 11.36 23.80 28.86
C GLN A 491 10.21 24.67 28.32
N MET A 492 9.45 24.18 27.33
CA MET A 492 8.39 24.96 26.71
C MET A 492 7.27 25.33 27.69
N LYS A 493 7.07 26.64 27.89
CA LYS A 493 6.00 27.21 28.73
C LYS A 493 4.65 27.24 28.00
N LYS A 494 4.08 26.06 27.74
CA LYS A 494 2.74 25.89 27.14
C LYS A 494 1.90 24.85 27.90
N SER A 495 0.59 24.86 27.68
CA SER A 495 -0.32 23.90 28.31
C SER A 495 0.06 22.45 27.96
N ARG A 496 -0.31 21.49 28.83
CA ARG A 496 -0.01 20.06 28.60
C ARG A 496 -0.52 19.56 27.25
N LYS A 497 -1.66 20.09 26.78
CA LYS A 497 -2.24 19.72 25.48
C LYS A 497 -1.42 20.25 24.31
N ILE A 498 -0.97 21.51 24.37
CA ILE A 498 -0.11 22.10 23.33
C ILE A 498 1.27 21.42 23.31
N ARG A 499 1.84 21.08 24.47
CA ARG A 499 3.08 20.27 24.53
C ARG A 499 2.88 18.88 23.90
N SER A 500 1.73 18.24 24.15
CA SER A 500 1.38 16.96 23.51
C SER A 500 1.25 17.11 21.98
N LEU A 501 0.67 18.22 21.50
CA LEU A 501 0.61 18.53 20.08
C LEU A 501 2.01 18.75 19.49
N LEU A 502 2.87 19.52 20.16
CA LEU A 502 4.25 19.73 19.74
C LEU A 502 5.00 18.39 19.62
N GLN A 503 4.85 17.50 20.60
CA GLN A 503 5.45 16.16 20.56
C GLN A 503 4.97 15.35 19.33
N ALA A 504 3.70 15.50 18.95
CA ALA A 504 3.14 14.88 17.75
C ALA A 504 3.71 15.49 16.46
N LEU A 505 3.83 16.82 16.40
CA LEU A 505 4.40 17.53 15.26
C LEU A 505 5.89 17.20 15.08
N VAL A 506 6.68 17.20 16.15
CA VAL A 506 8.10 16.80 16.13
C VAL A 506 8.26 15.35 15.68
N SER A 507 7.43 14.43 16.20
CA SER A 507 7.43 13.02 15.75
C SER A 507 7.09 12.90 14.26
N ALA A 508 6.19 13.75 13.75
CA ALA A 508 5.83 13.81 12.34
C ALA A 508 6.98 14.34 11.48
N VAL A 509 7.70 15.40 11.90
CA VAL A 509 8.88 15.92 11.20
C VAL A 509 9.96 14.83 11.07
N ILE A 510 10.33 14.19 12.18
CA ILE A 510 11.33 13.11 12.19
C ILE A 510 10.88 11.95 11.29
N TYR A 511 9.61 11.55 11.35
CA TYR A 511 9.08 10.53 10.46
C TYR A 511 9.16 10.94 8.99
N GLN A 512 8.79 12.16 8.63
CA GLN A 512 8.71 12.59 7.24
C GLN A 512 10.08 12.81 6.61
N ILE A 513 11.06 13.34 7.37
CA ILE A 513 12.46 13.38 6.91
C ILE A 513 12.96 11.95 6.63
N TRP A 514 12.71 11.02 7.57
CA TRP A 514 13.08 9.61 7.39
C TRP A 514 12.37 8.97 6.19
N PHE A 515 11.08 9.27 5.99
CA PHE A 515 10.29 8.80 4.86
C PHE A 515 10.82 9.33 3.53
N ALA A 516 11.04 10.65 3.42
CA ALA A 516 11.56 11.29 2.21
C ALA A 516 12.94 10.73 1.84
N ARG A 517 13.84 10.59 2.82
CA ARG A 517 15.15 9.95 2.63
C ARG A 517 15.03 8.52 2.12
N ASN A 518 14.14 7.71 2.68
CA ASN A 518 13.96 6.33 2.21
C ASN A 518 13.36 6.26 0.81
N ARG A 519 12.47 7.20 0.45
CA ARG A 519 11.98 7.30 -0.92
C ARG A 519 13.08 7.66 -1.90
N GLN A 520 14.00 8.54 -1.52
CA GLN A 520 15.17 8.82 -2.33
C GLN A 520 16.09 7.60 -2.44
N CYS A 521 16.31 6.89 -1.35
CA CYS A 521 17.17 5.69 -1.31
C CYS A 521 16.65 4.54 -2.18
N PHE A 522 15.36 4.19 -2.07
CA PHE A 522 14.82 2.97 -2.68
C PHE A 522 14.06 3.22 -3.98
N HIS A 523 13.65 4.46 -4.25
CA HIS A 523 12.81 4.80 -5.40
C HIS A 523 13.32 6.01 -6.19
N ASN A 524 14.49 6.56 -5.83
CA ASN A 524 15.05 7.77 -6.44
C ASN A 524 14.01 8.91 -6.56
N THR A 525 13.13 9.01 -5.56
CA THR A 525 12.04 9.98 -5.52
C THR A 525 12.33 11.01 -4.44
N THR A 526 12.37 12.28 -4.83
CA THR A 526 12.55 13.43 -3.92
C THR A 526 11.20 14.06 -3.58
N PHE A 527 11.13 14.67 -2.39
CA PHE A 527 9.97 15.42 -1.93
C PHE A 527 10.43 16.83 -1.53
N PRO A 528 9.91 17.90 -2.13
CA PRO A 528 10.21 19.26 -1.70
C PRO A 528 9.84 19.49 -0.22
N PRO A 529 10.63 20.27 0.55
CA PRO A 529 10.32 20.60 1.95
C PRO A 529 8.91 21.15 2.18
N GLN A 530 8.40 21.92 1.21
CA GLN A 530 7.06 22.50 1.25
C GLN A 530 5.97 21.42 1.28
N GLU A 531 6.11 20.38 0.45
CA GLU A 531 5.16 19.26 0.41
C GLU A 531 5.22 18.44 1.70
N VAL A 532 6.44 18.25 2.25
CA VAL A 532 6.62 17.55 3.53
C VAL A 532 5.88 18.26 4.66
N VAL A 533 6.02 19.58 4.78
CA VAL A 533 5.34 20.36 5.83
C VAL A 533 3.83 20.37 5.64
N LYS A 534 3.34 20.44 4.39
CA LYS A 534 1.92 20.31 4.07
C LYS A 534 1.36 18.96 4.54
N GLU A 535 2.05 17.86 4.22
CA GLU A 535 1.66 16.51 4.64
C GLU A 535 1.66 16.35 6.17
N ILE A 536 2.63 16.95 6.87
CA ILE A 536 2.65 16.99 8.35
C ILE A 536 1.39 17.68 8.88
N ARG A 537 1.06 18.85 8.35
CA ARG A 537 -0.13 19.61 8.75
C ARG A 537 -1.40 18.78 8.57
N GLU A 538 -1.60 18.22 7.38
CA GLU A 538 -2.80 17.45 7.05
C GLU A 538 -2.95 16.23 7.98
N GLN A 539 -1.89 15.43 8.14
CA GLN A 539 -1.98 14.21 8.93
C GLN A 539 -2.13 14.47 10.44
N VAL A 540 -1.39 15.43 10.99
CA VAL A 540 -1.52 15.77 12.41
C VAL A 540 -2.88 16.41 12.69
N THR A 541 -3.40 17.24 11.77
CA THR A 541 -4.75 17.80 11.87
C THR A 541 -5.82 16.72 11.89
N HIS A 542 -5.78 15.77 10.95
CA HIS A 542 -6.72 14.64 10.95
C HIS A 542 -6.65 13.83 12.25
N ARG A 543 -5.46 13.57 12.78
CA ARG A 543 -5.29 12.86 14.05
C ARG A 543 -5.90 13.62 15.22
N ILE A 544 -5.69 14.94 15.30
CA ILE A 544 -6.24 15.77 16.38
C ILE A 544 -7.76 15.88 16.26
N LEU A 545 -8.31 16.03 15.05
CA LEU A 545 -9.75 16.05 14.81
C LEU A 545 -10.41 14.73 15.23
N GLN A 546 -9.81 13.59 14.87
CA GLN A 546 -10.28 12.27 15.29
C GLN A 546 -10.32 12.15 16.83
N LEU A 547 -9.26 12.58 17.52
CA LEU A 547 -9.21 12.59 18.98
C LEU A 547 -10.21 13.57 19.60
N HIS A 548 -10.48 14.69 18.91
CA HIS A 548 -11.47 15.68 19.33
C HIS A 548 -12.88 15.11 19.26
N GLN A 549 -13.27 14.46 18.15
CA GLN A 549 -14.60 13.86 17.99
C GLN A 549 -14.96 12.91 19.14
N HIS A 550 -14.00 12.14 19.65
CA HIS A 550 -14.24 11.20 20.75
C HIS A 550 -14.27 11.83 22.15
N LYS A 551 -13.69 13.02 22.37
CA LYS A 551 -13.46 13.55 23.73
C LYS A 551 -13.81 15.02 23.93
N GLY A 552 -14.05 15.80 22.88
CA GLY A 552 -14.31 17.25 22.91
C GLY A 552 -13.17 18.11 23.47
N LYS A 553 -11.96 17.55 23.66
CA LYS A 553 -10.93 18.13 24.54
C LYS A 553 -9.75 18.82 23.82
N TYR A 554 -9.75 18.89 22.49
CA TYR A 554 -8.58 19.33 21.70
C TYR A 554 -8.76 20.66 20.94
N ARG A 555 -9.73 21.51 21.32
CA ARG A 555 -10.02 22.77 20.61
C ARG A 555 -8.78 23.67 20.41
N ALA A 556 -8.07 23.99 21.49
CA ALA A 556 -6.85 24.79 21.42
C ALA A 556 -5.73 24.19 20.53
N CYS A 557 -5.73 22.86 20.31
CA CYS A 557 -4.80 22.23 19.37
C CYS A 557 -5.25 22.44 17.92
N ILE A 558 -6.56 22.40 17.66
CA ILE A 558 -7.14 22.67 16.34
C ILE A 558 -6.91 24.13 15.96
N ASP A 559 -7.17 25.06 16.89
CA ASP A 559 -6.96 26.49 16.71
C ASP A 559 -5.50 26.78 16.31
N LEU A 560 -4.52 26.20 17.04
CA LEU A 560 -3.09 26.32 16.68
C LEU A 560 -2.76 25.72 15.30
N LEU A 561 -3.30 24.55 14.96
CA LEU A 561 -3.01 23.87 13.69
C LEU A 561 -3.61 24.57 12.48
N LEU A 562 -4.75 25.23 12.67
CA LEU A 562 -5.47 25.96 11.62
C LEU A 562 -5.14 27.46 11.61
N GLN A 563 -4.27 27.92 12.51
CA GLN A 563 -3.96 29.34 12.74
C GLN A 563 -5.23 30.19 12.96
N ARG A 564 -6.20 29.67 13.73
CA ARG A 564 -7.47 30.32 14.06
C ARG A 564 -7.54 30.81 15.50
#